data_AF-A0A554KDD3-F1
#
_entry.id   AF-A0A554KDD3-F1
#
_cell.length_a   1.000
_cell.length_b   1.000
_cell.length_c   1.000
_cell.angle_alpha   90.00
_cell.angle_beta   90.00
_cell.angle_gamma   90.00
#
_symmetry.space_group_name_H-M   'P 1'
#
loop_
_entity.id
_entity.type
_entity.pdbx_description
1 polymer ?
#
loop_
_entity_poly.entity_id
_entity_poly.type
_entity_poly.pdbx_seq_one_letter_code
_entity_poly.pdbx_strand_id
1 'polypeptide(L)'
;MHDTIVIDFETKKSFADVGGKHNIRQLGISVAGVYSYGKDEFTAYEERELPQFEDILDKTAHIIGFNIKQFDLPVLEPYMKDKGLLGRIALTDIYEDATNFLGHRVGLNALAKATLREEKSGHGLEALEWFKQGRVEEVKKYCLDDVRLTRDLYEYGKKNGHLLFESFVDGKTHSIPMSWNEKTEKPIAGVVEDAFRGRRRMSIEYVSSEDGDGMGFKKSRLIDVHKIKTNGEIEAYCHLRKCVREFRLNRILRAELTGETYTLPEDAQKALF
;
A
#
# COMPACT_ATOMS: atom_id res chain seq x y z
N MET A 1 3.91 -18.25 13.09
CA MET A 1 4.83 -17.19 12.62
C MET A 1 4.05 -16.37 11.61
N HIS A 2 4.02 -15.05 11.72
CA HIS A 2 3.36 -14.22 10.71
C HIS A 2 4.27 -14.14 9.48
N ASP A 3 3.68 -14.26 8.30
CA ASP A 3 4.40 -14.34 7.02
C ASP A 3 4.79 -12.96 6.48
N THR A 4 5.78 -12.94 5.60
CA THR A 4 6.04 -11.82 4.69
C THR A 4 5.62 -12.27 3.30
N ILE A 5 4.88 -11.44 2.59
CA ILE A 5 4.42 -11.76 1.24
C ILE A 5 4.76 -10.66 0.24
N VAL A 6 4.92 -11.03 -1.03
CA VAL A 6 5.01 -10.10 -2.16
C VAL A 6 3.73 -10.23 -2.97
N ILE A 7 3.13 -9.11 -3.37
CA ILE A 7 1.87 -9.11 -4.13
C ILE A 7 1.92 -8.20 -5.35
N ASP A 8 1.07 -8.53 -6.32
CA ASP A 8 0.68 -7.72 -7.47
C ASP A 8 -0.74 -8.14 -7.91
N PHE A 9 -1.59 -7.20 -8.33
CA PHE A 9 -2.95 -7.47 -8.80
C PHE A 9 -3.20 -7.02 -10.23
N GLU A 10 -3.89 -7.88 -10.97
CA GLU A 10 -4.51 -7.54 -12.24
C GLU A 10 -5.98 -7.18 -12.07
N THR A 11 -6.46 -6.25 -12.88
CA THR A 11 -7.84 -5.76 -12.78
C THR A 11 -8.77 -6.31 -13.85
N LYS A 12 -10.08 -6.26 -13.59
CA LYS A 12 -11.10 -6.64 -14.57
C LYS A 12 -11.44 -5.53 -15.56
N LYS A 13 -11.27 -4.30 -15.11
CA LYS A 13 -11.67 -3.08 -15.82
C LYS A 13 -10.48 -2.14 -15.90
N SER A 14 -10.46 -1.32 -16.94
CA SER A 14 -9.57 -0.19 -17.06
C SER A 14 -10.09 1.02 -16.29
N PHE A 15 -9.24 2.04 -16.11
CA PHE A 15 -9.69 3.33 -15.58
C PHE A 15 -10.76 3.98 -16.48
N ALA A 16 -10.71 3.78 -17.80
CA ALA A 16 -11.72 4.33 -18.70
C ALA A 16 -13.10 3.71 -18.43
N ASP A 17 -13.15 2.39 -18.21
CA ASP A 17 -14.39 1.65 -17.94
C ASP A 17 -15.09 2.08 -16.65
N VAL A 18 -14.33 2.58 -15.67
CA VAL A 18 -14.87 3.07 -14.38
C VAL A 18 -14.98 4.59 -14.31
N GLY A 19 -14.75 5.31 -15.41
CA GLY A 19 -14.88 6.77 -15.44
C GLY A 19 -13.69 7.54 -14.84
N GLY A 20 -12.54 6.89 -14.60
CA GLY A 20 -11.28 7.53 -14.24
C GLY A 20 -10.65 7.00 -12.95
N LYS A 21 -9.44 7.50 -12.64
CA LYS A 21 -8.61 7.05 -11.50
C LYS A 21 -9.26 7.23 -10.13
N HIS A 22 -10.19 8.16 -9.99
CA HIS A 22 -10.91 8.39 -8.75
C HIS A 22 -11.81 7.19 -8.36
N ASN A 23 -12.20 6.37 -9.34
CA ASN A 23 -13.03 5.17 -9.14
C ASN A 23 -12.20 3.88 -9.05
N ILE A 24 -10.96 3.96 -8.55
CA ILE A 24 -10.04 2.83 -8.44
C ILE A 24 -10.64 1.58 -7.76
N ARG A 25 -11.50 1.79 -6.76
CA ARG A 25 -12.23 0.73 -6.05
C ARG A 25 -13.23 -0.05 -6.92
N GLN A 26 -13.57 0.46 -8.11
CA GLN A 26 -14.53 -0.15 -9.02
C GLN A 26 -13.87 -1.02 -10.10
N LEU A 27 -12.53 -1.02 -10.17
CA LEU A 27 -11.77 -1.75 -11.18
C LEU A 27 -12.02 -3.27 -11.09
N GLY A 28 -12.15 -3.78 -9.86
CA GLY A 28 -12.29 -5.19 -9.55
C GLY A 28 -11.00 -5.98 -9.85
N ILE A 29 -10.78 -7.07 -9.13
CA ILE A 29 -9.58 -7.91 -9.28
C ILE A 29 -9.90 -9.06 -10.22
N SER A 30 -9.09 -9.25 -11.27
CA SER A 30 -9.15 -10.45 -12.11
C SER A 30 -8.27 -11.56 -11.50
N VAL A 31 -7.03 -11.23 -11.16
CA VAL A 31 -6.07 -12.12 -10.52
C VAL A 31 -5.29 -11.38 -9.44
N ALA A 32 -5.07 -12.02 -8.30
CA ALA A 32 -4.12 -11.60 -7.28
C ALA A 32 -2.94 -12.57 -7.21
N GLY A 33 -1.75 -12.11 -7.58
CA GLY A 33 -0.50 -12.86 -7.48
C GLY A 33 0.14 -12.68 -6.11
N VAL A 34 0.69 -13.76 -5.56
CA VAL A 34 1.32 -13.77 -4.24
C VAL A 34 2.58 -14.63 -4.28
N TYR A 35 3.66 -14.15 -3.66
CA TYR A 35 4.76 -14.99 -3.21
C TYR A 35 4.81 -14.97 -1.68
N SER A 36 4.86 -16.14 -1.07
CA SER A 36 4.99 -16.31 0.39
C SER A 36 6.42 -16.68 0.74
N TYR A 37 7.09 -15.87 1.58
CA TYR A 37 8.42 -16.24 2.08
C TYR A 37 8.36 -17.43 3.03
N GLY A 38 7.29 -17.56 3.82
CA GLY A 38 7.09 -18.66 4.76
C GLY A 38 6.87 -20.01 4.09
N LYS A 39 6.34 -20.04 2.86
CA LYS A 39 6.12 -21.25 2.07
C LYS A 39 7.13 -21.44 0.93
N ASP A 40 7.86 -20.39 0.56
CA ASP A 40 8.67 -20.32 -0.65
C ASP A 40 7.90 -20.71 -1.91
N GLU A 41 6.69 -20.15 -2.06
CA GLU A 41 5.74 -20.54 -3.11
C GLU A 41 5.06 -19.32 -3.75
N PHE A 42 4.88 -19.39 -5.07
CA PHE A 42 4.05 -18.49 -5.84
C PHE A 42 2.63 -19.06 -5.99
N THR A 43 1.61 -18.24 -5.72
CA THR A 43 0.22 -18.63 -5.87
C THR A 43 -0.58 -17.49 -6.50
N ALA A 44 -1.50 -17.81 -7.39
CA ALA A 44 -2.42 -16.85 -7.98
C ALA A 44 -3.85 -17.16 -7.55
N TYR A 45 -4.61 -16.12 -7.18
CA TYR A 45 -6.01 -16.21 -6.76
C TYR A 45 -6.89 -15.48 -7.77
N GLU A 46 -7.90 -16.15 -8.31
CA GLU A 46 -8.97 -15.47 -9.04
C GLU A 46 -9.92 -14.76 -8.06
N GLU A 47 -10.77 -13.86 -8.56
CA GLU A 47 -11.70 -13.09 -7.72
C GLU A 47 -12.53 -13.97 -6.75
N ARG A 48 -12.99 -15.14 -7.21
CA ARG A 48 -13.79 -16.07 -6.40
C ARG A 48 -13.01 -16.66 -5.21
N GLU A 49 -11.68 -16.58 -5.26
CA GLU A 49 -10.75 -17.14 -4.27
C GLU A 49 -10.21 -16.05 -3.33
N LEU A 50 -10.56 -14.77 -3.53
CA LEU A 50 -10.16 -13.67 -2.65
C LEU A 50 -10.52 -13.87 -1.16
N PRO A 51 -11.61 -14.56 -0.77
CA PRO A 51 -11.80 -14.92 0.63
C PRO A 51 -10.66 -15.75 1.22
N GLN A 52 -10.03 -16.63 0.44
CA GLN A 52 -8.87 -17.42 0.88
C GLN A 52 -7.62 -16.54 0.97
N PHE A 53 -7.50 -15.55 0.08
CA PHE A 53 -6.42 -14.57 0.13
C PHE A 53 -6.54 -13.67 1.38
N GLU A 54 -7.75 -13.28 1.80
CA GLU A 54 -7.97 -12.55 3.06
C GLU A 54 -7.49 -13.36 4.28
N ASP A 55 -7.70 -14.69 4.30
CA ASP A 55 -7.20 -15.57 5.37
C ASP A 55 -5.65 -15.62 5.43
N ILE A 56 -4.97 -15.37 4.30
CA ILE A 56 -3.50 -15.25 4.25
C ILE A 56 -3.07 -13.89 4.78
N LEU A 57 -3.77 -12.81 4.41
CA LEU A 57 -3.49 -11.47 4.90
C LEU A 57 -3.63 -11.38 6.43
N ASP A 58 -4.59 -12.10 7.02
CA ASP A 58 -4.74 -12.16 8.49
C ASP A 58 -3.51 -12.75 9.20
N LYS A 59 -2.77 -13.61 8.49
CA LYS A 59 -1.54 -14.25 8.98
C LYS A 59 -0.28 -13.56 8.48
N THR A 60 -0.39 -12.40 7.85
CA THR A 60 0.73 -11.66 7.25
C THR A 60 1.16 -10.50 8.15
N ALA A 61 2.46 -10.40 8.41
CA ALA A 61 3.04 -9.27 9.14
C ALA A 61 3.52 -8.15 8.20
N HIS A 62 3.90 -8.50 6.97
CA HIS A 62 4.51 -7.58 6.02
C HIS A 62 4.12 -7.90 4.58
N ILE A 63 3.68 -6.89 3.84
CA ILE A 63 3.42 -6.96 2.40
C ILE A 63 4.44 -6.10 1.67
N ILE A 64 5.02 -6.66 0.63
CA ILE A 64 5.90 -5.99 -0.31
C ILE A 64 5.18 -5.91 -1.65
N GLY A 65 5.32 -4.81 -2.36
CA GLY A 65 4.74 -4.67 -3.69
C GLY A 65 5.27 -3.47 -4.46
N PHE A 66 4.73 -3.27 -5.66
CA PHE A 66 5.08 -2.16 -6.52
C PHE A 66 3.85 -1.27 -6.77
N ASN A 67 3.83 -0.06 -6.18
CA ASN A 67 2.72 0.89 -6.21
C ASN A 67 1.44 0.40 -5.47
N ILE A 68 1.61 -0.57 -4.57
CA ILE A 68 0.51 -1.20 -3.82
C ILE A 68 -0.30 -0.23 -2.96
N LYS A 69 0.33 0.80 -2.38
CA LYS A 69 -0.38 1.75 -1.51
C LYS A 69 -1.39 2.59 -2.30
N GLN A 70 -1.07 2.90 -3.55
CA GLN A 70 -1.89 3.76 -4.42
C GLN A 70 -2.73 2.98 -5.44
N PHE A 71 -2.52 1.67 -5.56
CA PHE A 71 -3.20 0.83 -6.53
C PHE A 71 -3.85 -0.41 -5.90
N ASP A 72 -3.06 -1.45 -5.64
CA ASP A 72 -3.53 -2.79 -5.26
C ASP A 72 -4.40 -2.78 -3.99
N LEU A 73 -3.93 -2.14 -2.92
CA LEU A 73 -4.65 -2.10 -1.65
C LEU A 73 -6.00 -1.35 -1.77
N PRO A 74 -6.07 -0.17 -2.43
CA PRO A 74 -7.35 0.44 -2.78
C PRO A 74 -8.28 -0.44 -3.62
N VAL A 75 -7.76 -1.23 -4.56
CA VAL A 75 -8.58 -2.14 -5.39
C VAL A 75 -9.12 -3.32 -4.58
N LEU A 76 -8.35 -3.79 -3.59
CA LEU A 76 -8.74 -4.89 -2.69
C LEU A 76 -9.74 -4.48 -1.60
N GLU A 77 -9.67 -3.24 -1.11
CA GLU A 77 -10.51 -2.72 -0.01
C GLU A 77 -12.01 -3.09 -0.08
N PRO A 78 -12.68 -3.07 -1.25
CA PRO A 78 -14.09 -3.47 -1.38
C PRO A 78 -14.35 -4.94 -1.04
N TYR A 79 -13.38 -5.83 -1.29
CA TYR A 79 -13.50 -7.28 -1.08
C TYR A 79 -13.29 -7.69 0.38
N MET A 80 -12.57 -6.87 1.16
CA MET A 80 -12.20 -7.19 2.56
C MET A 80 -13.42 -7.19 3.49
N LYS A 81 -13.57 -8.24 4.30
CA LYS A 81 -14.52 -8.27 5.42
C LYS A 81 -14.01 -7.42 6.58
N ASP A 82 -12.73 -7.56 6.92
CA ASP A 82 -12.10 -6.76 7.96
C ASP A 82 -11.54 -5.44 7.39
N LYS A 83 -12.24 -4.33 7.70
CA LYS A 83 -11.87 -2.99 7.23
C LYS A 83 -10.67 -2.35 7.95
N GLY A 84 -10.09 -3.04 8.93
CA GLY A 84 -8.86 -2.63 9.62
C GLY A 84 -7.65 -3.51 9.31
N LEU A 85 -7.82 -4.63 8.62
CA LEU A 85 -6.77 -5.63 8.46
C LEU A 85 -5.50 -5.06 7.82
N LEU A 86 -5.61 -4.39 6.67
CA LEU A 86 -4.45 -3.85 5.94
C LEU A 86 -3.67 -2.82 6.77
N GLY A 87 -4.35 -2.03 7.61
CA GLY A 87 -3.72 -1.05 8.49
C GLY A 87 -2.88 -1.67 9.62
N ARG A 88 -3.04 -2.96 9.90
CA ARG A 88 -2.27 -3.73 10.88
C ARG A 88 -1.05 -4.43 10.27
N ILE A 89 -0.93 -4.43 8.94
CA ILE A 89 0.16 -5.08 8.21
C ILE A 89 1.20 -4.02 7.84
N ALA A 90 2.48 -4.34 8.00
CA ALA A 90 3.55 -3.47 7.54
C ALA A 90 3.62 -3.48 6.01
N LEU A 91 3.98 -2.35 5.38
CA LEU A 91 3.99 -2.23 3.92
C LEU A 91 5.35 -1.74 3.43
N THR A 92 5.91 -2.39 2.40
CA THR A 92 6.99 -1.87 1.58
C THR A 92 6.49 -1.66 0.16
N ASP A 93 6.52 -0.42 -0.31
CA ASP A 93 6.10 -0.07 -1.67
C ASP A 93 7.32 0.45 -2.45
N ILE A 94 7.88 -0.42 -3.30
CA ILE A 94 9.12 -0.13 -4.04
C ILE A 94 8.98 1.11 -4.92
N TYR A 95 7.80 1.29 -5.52
CA TYR A 95 7.53 2.45 -6.37
C TYR A 95 7.53 3.74 -5.55
N GLU A 96 6.94 3.71 -4.37
CA GLU A 96 6.91 4.85 -3.46
C GLU A 96 8.34 5.24 -3.02
N ASP A 97 9.12 4.28 -2.53
CA ASP A 97 10.50 4.51 -2.07
C ASP A 97 11.37 5.07 -3.19
N ALA A 98 11.30 4.48 -4.39
CA ALA A 98 12.03 4.96 -5.55
C ALA A 98 11.59 6.36 -5.98
N THR A 99 10.28 6.61 -6.04
CA THR A 99 9.74 7.91 -6.49
C THR A 99 10.05 9.03 -5.49
N ASN A 100 10.04 8.74 -4.18
CA ASN A 100 10.41 9.70 -3.14
C ASN A 100 11.86 10.18 -3.31
N PHE A 101 12.78 9.27 -3.61
CA PHE A 101 14.18 9.63 -3.84
C PHE A 101 14.38 10.36 -5.16
N LEU A 102 13.78 9.86 -6.24
CA LEU A 102 14.00 10.37 -7.59
C LEU A 102 13.28 11.70 -7.87
N GLY A 103 12.18 11.99 -7.17
CA GLY A 103 11.30 13.13 -7.46
C GLY A 103 10.43 12.95 -8.71
N HIS A 104 10.53 11.82 -9.39
CA HIS A 104 9.70 11.45 -10.55
C HIS A 104 9.40 9.94 -10.56
N ARG A 105 8.40 9.54 -11.34
CA ARG A 105 7.96 8.15 -11.45
C ARG A 105 8.99 7.27 -12.15
N VAL A 106 9.10 6.03 -11.69
CA VAL A 106 9.84 4.96 -12.37
C VAL A 106 8.96 3.72 -12.46
N GLY A 107 9.09 2.94 -13.54
CA GLY A 107 8.29 1.71 -13.74
C GLY A 107 9.03 0.46 -13.27
N LEU A 108 8.28 -0.59 -12.92
CA LEU A 108 8.83 -1.88 -12.48
C LEU A 108 9.82 -2.47 -13.49
N ASN A 109 9.46 -2.48 -14.78
CA ASN A 109 10.35 -3.00 -15.84
C ASN A 109 11.66 -2.20 -15.94
N ALA A 110 11.62 -0.89 -15.75
CA ALA A 110 12.81 -0.04 -15.82
C ALA A 110 13.78 -0.35 -14.65
N LEU A 111 13.24 -0.52 -13.44
CA LEU A 111 14.06 -0.93 -12.28
C LEU A 111 14.60 -2.35 -12.43
N ALA A 112 13.76 -3.30 -12.87
CA ALA A 112 14.16 -4.69 -13.11
C ALA A 112 15.29 -4.76 -14.15
N LYS A 113 15.16 -4.05 -15.27
CA LYS A 113 16.18 -4.01 -16.31
C LYS A 113 17.50 -3.44 -15.81
N ALA A 114 17.45 -2.30 -15.12
CA ALA A 114 18.65 -1.63 -14.63
C ALA A 114 19.32 -2.41 -13.48
N THR A 115 18.55 -3.05 -12.60
CA THR A 115 19.05 -3.70 -11.38
C THR A 115 19.38 -5.17 -11.57
N LEU A 116 18.45 -5.92 -12.16
CA LEU A 116 18.51 -7.38 -12.30
C LEU A 116 18.99 -7.83 -13.68
N ARG A 117 18.99 -6.93 -14.67
CA ARG A 117 19.20 -7.24 -16.10
C ARG A 117 18.14 -8.20 -16.66
N GLU A 118 16.94 -8.10 -16.10
CA GLU A 118 15.77 -8.84 -16.54
C GLU A 118 14.70 -7.88 -17.08
N GLU A 119 13.89 -8.34 -18.01
CA GLU A 119 12.77 -7.59 -18.58
C GLU A 119 11.46 -8.35 -18.35
N LYS A 120 10.36 -7.61 -18.21
CA LYS A 120 9.01 -8.18 -18.14
C LYS A 120 8.70 -8.99 -19.39
N SER A 121 7.98 -10.11 -19.21
CA SER A 121 7.54 -10.93 -20.34
C SER A 121 6.38 -10.34 -21.16
N GLY A 122 5.74 -9.26 -20.70
CA GLY A 122 4.57 -8.64 -21.37
C GLY A 122 4.23 -7.22 -20.87
N HIS A 123 3.08 -6.70 -21.29
CA HIS A 123 2.60 -5.36 -20.90
C HIS A 123 1.21 -5.41 -20.25
N GLY A 124 0.94 -4.62 -19.21
CA GLY A 124 -0.35 -4.62 -18.49
C GLY A 124 -1.60 -4.31 -19.32
N LEU A 125 -1.47 -3.67 -20.49
CA LEU A 125 -2.60 -3.52 -21.42
C LEU A 125 -3.05 -4.87 -22.03
N GLU A 126 -2.15 -5.84 -22.12
CA GLU A 126 -2.43 -7.18 -22.62
C GLU A 126 -3.23 -8.00 -21.60
N ALA A 127 -2.98 -7.81 -20.30
CA ALA A 127 -3.67 -8.53 -19.22
C ALA A 127 -5.18 -8.24 -19.19
N LEU A 128 -5.58 -6.98 -19.36
CA LEU A 128 -6.99 -6.59 -19.47
C LEU A 128 -7.68 -7.24 -20.69
N GLU A 129 -6.97 -7.33 -21.81
CA GLU A 129 -7.50 -7.92 -23.03
C GLU A 129 -7.58 -9.46 -22.93
N TRP A 130 -6.57 -10.11 -22.37
CA TRP A 130 -6.61 -11.55 -22.07
C TRP A 130 -7.77 -11.88 -21.13
N PHE A 131 -8.00 -11.08 -20.09
CA PHE A 131 -9.14 -11.28 -19.21
C PHE A 131 -10.48 -11.19 -19.96
N LYS A 132 -10.65 -10.18 -20.83
CA LYS A 132 -11.86 -10.04 -21.67
C LYS A 132 -12.06 -11.22 -22.62
N GLN A 133 -10.97 -11.83 -23.08
CA GLN A 133 -10.98 -13.03 -23.93
C GLN A 133 -11.13 -14.35 -23.16
N GLY A 134 -11.24 -14.32 -21.83
CA GLY A 134 -11.31 -15.52 -20.98
C GLY A 134 -9.97 -16.26 -20.83
N ARG A 135 -8.86 -15.64 -21.23
CA ARG A 135 -7.48 -16.16 -21.18
C ARG A 135 -6.86 -15.94 -19.80
N VAL A 136 -7.50 -16.49 -18.77
CA VAL A 136 -7.15 -16.25 -17.36
C VAL A 136 -5.77 -16.80 -17.00
N GLU A 137 -5.34 -17.89 -17.62
CA GLU A 137 -4.02 -18.48 -17.35
C GLU A 137 -2.87 -17.59 -17.80
N GLU A 138 -3.03 -16.82 -18.87
CA GLU A 138 -2.07 -15.80 -19.29
C GLU A 138 -2.02 -14.62 -18.31
N VAL A 139 -3.17 -14.20 -17.79
CA VAL A 139 -3.23 -13.17 -16.74
C VAL A 139 -2.50 -13.65 -15.48
N LYS A 140 -2.72 -14.90 -15.06
CA LYS A 140 -2.02 -15.50 -13.92
C LYS A 140 -0.50 -15.53 -14.12
N LYS A 141 -0.04 -15.98 -15.28
CA LYS A 141 1.40 -16.02 -15.60
C LYS A 141 2.04 -14.65 -15.56
N TYR A 142 1.39 -13.65 -16.16
CA TYR A 142 1.87 -12.28 -16.18
C TYR A 142 1.94 -11.68 -14.77
N CYS A 143 0.87 -11.82 -13.99
CA CYS A 143 0.81 -11.35 -12.62
C CYS A 143 1.90 -12.00 -11.73
N LEU A 144 2.11 -13.31 -11.86
CA LEU A 144 3.16 -14.00 -11.11
C LEU A 144 4.59 -13.60 -11.55
N ASP A 145 4.82 -13.21 -12.81
CA ASP A 145 6.10 -12.64 -13.23
C ASP A 145 6.34 -11.26 -12.60
N ASP A 146 5.30 -10.43 -12.50
CA ASP A 146 5.38 -9.13 -11.82
C ASP A 146 5.65 -9.29 -10.30
N VAL A 147 5.02 -10.28 -9.65
CA VAL A 147 5.36 -10.65 -8.25
C VAL A 147 6.81 -11.10 -8.14
N ARG A 148 7.30 -11.93 -9.07
CA ARG A 148 8.67 -12.44 -9.07
C ARG A 148 9.68 -11.31 -9.22
N LEU A 149 9.51 -10.41 -10.19
CA LEU A 149 10.37 -9.25 -10.39
C LEU A 149 10.36 -8.33 -9.16
N THR A 150 9.20 -8.12 -8.56
CA THR A 150 9.05 -7.31 -7.34
C THR A 150 9.79 -7.94 -6.16
N ARG A 151 9.68 -9.26 -5.97
CA ARG A 151 10.43 -10.03 -4.97
C ARG A 151 11.93 -9.89 -5.20
N ASP A 152 12.37 -10.11 -6.43
CA ASP A 152 13.79 -10.12 -6.79
C ASP A 152 14.43 -8.73 -6.62
N LEU A 153 13.69 -7.66 -6.94
CA LEU A 153 14.10 -6.28 -6.64
C LEU A 153 14.18 -6.04 -5.13
N TYR A 154 13.18 -6.47 -4.36
CA TYR A 154 13.20 -6.31 -2.90
C TYR A 154 14.41 -7.02 -2.27
N GLU A 155 14.66 -8.27 -2.65
CA GLU A 155 15.80 -9.04 -2.15
C GLU A 155 17.14 -8.43 -2.57
N TYR A 156 17.26 -7.93 -3.82
CA TYR A 156 18.44 -7.18 -4.23
C TYR A 156 18.63 -5.92 -3.39
N GLY A 157 17.59 -5.09 -3.24
CA GLY A 157 17.66 -3.83 -2.52
C GLY A 157 17.97 -4.03 -1.04
N LYS A 158 17.36 -5.04 -0.42
CA LYS A 158 17.63 -5.44 0.96
C LYS A 158 19.07 -5.92 1.15
N LYS A 159 19.61 -6.71 0.22
CA LYS A 159 20.98 -7.21 0.31
C LYS A 159 22.04 -6.14 0.04
N ASN A 160 21.80 -5.26 -0.94
CA ASN A 160 22.80 -4.34 -1.47
C ASN A 160 22.62 -2.88 -1.01
N GLY A 161 21.51 -2.56 -0.33
CA GLY A 161 21.19 -1.21 0.13
C GLY A 161 20.81 -0.23 -0.98
N HIS A 162 20.56 -0.70 -2.20
CA HIS A 162 20.16 0.16 -3.32
C HIS A 162 19.46 -0.62 -4.45
N LEU A 163 18.70 0.10 -5.28
CA LEU A 163 18.32 -0.33 -6.63
C LEU A 163 19.04 0.53 -7.67
N LEU A 164 18.94 0.15 -8.96
CA LEU A 164 19.48 0.90 -10.07
C LEU A 164 18.37 1.42 -10.99
N PHE A 165 18.61 2.55 -11.63
CA PHE A 165 17.76 3.09 -12.70
C PHE A 165 18.60 3.75 -13.79
N GLU A 166 18.07 3.80 -15.00
CA GLU A 166 18.66 4.55 -16.11
C GLU A 166 18.09 5.97 -16.14
N SER A 167 18.97 6.97 -16.10
CA SER A 167 18.59 8.38 -16.12
C SER A 167 18.38 8.84 -17.56
N PHE A 168 17.21 9.43 -17.82
CA PHE A 168 16.91 10.05 -19.11
C PHE A 168 17.71 11.36 -19.35
N VAL A 169 18.33 11.93 -18.32
CA VAL A 169 19.05 13.20 -18.42
C VAL A 169 20.44 13.01 -19.04
N ASP A 170 21.14 11.95 -18.64
CA ASP A 170 22.53 11.68 -19.03
C ASP A 170 22.75 10.30 -19.65
N GLY A 171 21.71 9.47 -19.74
CA GLY A 171 21.77 8.11 -20.30
C GLY A 171 22.58 7.13 -19.45
N LYS A 172 22.86 7.45 -18.18
CA LYS A 172 23.68 6.61 -17.30
C LYS A 172 22.82 5.88 -16.28
N THR A 173 23.34 4.74 -15.81
CA THR A 173 22.78 4.03 -14.66
C THR A 173 23.22 4.69 -13.36
N HIS A 174 22.26 5.05 -12.53
CA HIS A 174 22.46 5.60 -11.19
C HIS A 174 21.81 4.70 -10.14
N SER A 175 22.20 4.87 -8.87
CA SER A 175 21.63 4.11 -7.76
C SER A 175 20.55 4.91 -7.01
N ILE A 176 19.59 4.17 -6.45
CA ILE A 176 18.55 4.63 -5.55
C ILE A 176 18.81 3.96 -4.21
N PRO A 177 19.18 4.69 -3.14
CA PRO A 177 19.43 4.07 -1.83
C PRO A 177 18.16 3.45 -1.27
N MET A 178 18.28 2.24 -0.70
CA MET A 178 17.19 1.48 -0.07
C MET A 178 17.60 1.06 1.34
N SER A 179 16.69 1.24 2.31
CA SER A 179 16.95 0.96 3.74
C SER A 179 16.21 -0.28 4.26
N TRP A 180 15.84 -1.22 3.38
CA TRP A 180 14.99 -2.38 3.72
C TRP A 180 15.69 -3.45 4.59
N ASN A 181 16.99 -3.31 4.85
CA ASN A 181 17.78 -4.18 5.74
C ASN A 181 17.73 -3.76 7.22
N GLU A 182 17.38 -2.52 7.53
CA GLU A 182 17.55 -1.97 8.88
C GLU A 182 16.33 -2.20 9.78
N LYS A 183 15.10 -2.04 9.25
CA LYS A 183 13.83 -2.35 9.93
C LYS A 183 12.67 -2.25 8.95
N THR A 184 11.72 -3.18 9.04
CA THR A 184 10.41 -3.02 8.41
C THR A 184 9.66 -1.86 9.08
N GLU A 185 9.04 -1.01 8.27
CA GLU A 185 8.21 0.09 8.79
C GLU A 185 7.12 -0.43 9.72
N LYS A 186 6.79 0.36 10.76
CA LYS A 186 5.72 0.02 11.67
C LYS A 186 4.37 0.10 10.93
N PRO A 187 3.45 -0.85 11.11
CA PRO A 187 2.10 -0.72 10.58
C PRO A 187 1.43 0.56 11.06
N ILE A 188 0.53 1.11 10.25
CA ILE A 188 -0.24 2.32 10.58
C ILE A 188 -0.93 2.19 11.94
N ALA A 189 -1.56 1.05 12.22
CA ALA A 189 -2.19 0.78 13.51
C ALA A 189 -1.22 0.96 14.68
N GLY A 190 0.03 0.50 14.52
CA GLY A 190 1.06 0.66 15.55
C GLY A 190 1.52 2.10 15.76
N VAL A 191 1.52 2.93 14.71
CA VAL A 191 1.82 4.38 14.83
C VAL A 191 0.66 5.11 15.51
N VAL A 192 -0.57 4.76 15.13
CA VAL A 192 -1.80 5.30 15.74
C VAL A 192 -1.90 4.93 17.22
N GLU A 193 -1.55 3.71 17.60
CA GLU A 193 -1.50 3.27 19.00
C GLU A 193 -0.49 4.08 19.81
N ASP A 194 0.71 4.32 19.27
CA ASP A 194 1.72 5.16 19.91
C ASP A 194 1.22 6.61 20.06
N ALA A 195 0.58 7.16 19.03
CA ALA A 195 -0.02 8.49 19.05
C ALA A 195 -1.08 8.61 20.16
N PHE A 196 -1.95 7.61 20.26
CA PHE A 196 -3.04 7.56 21.23
C PHE A 196 -2.52 7.44 22.67
N ARG A 197 -1.62 6.47 22.93
CA ARG A 197 -1.04 6.23 24.26
C ARG A 197 -0.18 7.38 24.73
N GLY A 198 0.63 7.95 23.82
CA GLY A 198 1.52 9.07 24.12
C GLY A 198 0.85 10.44 24.11
N ARG A 199 -0.45 10.52 23.77
CA ARG A 199 -1.16 11.79 23.57
C ARG A 199 -0.43 12.73 22.62
N ARG A 200 0.13 12.16 21.55
CA ARG A 200 0.92 12.87 20.53
C ARG A 200 0.08 13.08 19.29
N ARG A 201 0.08 14.31 18.79
CA ARG A 201 -0.52 14.64 17.50
C ARG A 201 0.22 13.90 16.40
N MET A 202 -0.49 13.55 15.34
CA MET A 202 0.10 12.89 14.19
C MET A 202 -0.31 13.55 12.88
N SER A 203 0.59 13.50 11.90
CA SER A 203 0.31 13.79 10.50
C SER A 203 -0.07 12.49 9.80
N ILE A 204 -1.14 12.52 9.00
CA ILE A 204 -1.54 11.41 8.15
C ILE A 204 -1.68 11.86 6.71
N GLU A 205 -1.31 10.97 5.80
CA GLU A 205 -1.70 11.05 4.40
C GLU A 205 -2.92 10.13 4.19
N TYR A 206 -4.09 10.71 3.96
CA TYR A 206 -5.36 9.99 3.94
C TYR A 206 -6.03 10.04 2.57
N VAL A 207 -6.59 8.92 2.12
CA VAL A 207 -7.40 8.85 0.88
C VAL A 207 -8.88 8.90 1.23
N SER A 208 -9.59 10.00 0.97
CA SER A 208 -11.05 10.12 1.19
C SER A 208 -11.88 9.38 0.14
N SER A 209 -13.14 9.04 0.46
CA SER A 209 -14.07 8.36 -0.47
C SER A 209 -14.74 9.33 -1.42
N GLU A 210 -14.77 10.58 -1.00
CA GLU A 210 -15.41 11.67 -1.71
C GLU A 210 -14.43 12.83 -1.78
N ASP A 211 -14.46 13.53 -2.90
CA ASP A 211 -13.78 14.81 -3.06
C ASP A 211 -14.74 15.97 -2.77
N GLY A 212 -15.42 15.90 -1.62
CA GLY A 212 -16.43 16.91 -1.24
C GLY A 212 -15.88 18.31 -0.98
N ASP A 213 -14.56 18.51 -1.06
CA ASP A 213 -13.88 19.79 -0.90
C ASP A 213 -13.06 20.23 -2.13
N GLY A 214 -13.07 19.45 -3.22
CA GLY A 214 -12.34 19.74 -4.45
C GLY A 214 -10.81 19.74 -4.30
N MET A 215 -10.29 19.17 -3.21
CA MET A 215 -8.85 19.10 -2.91
C MET A 215 -8.21 17.78 -3.39
N GLY A 216 -8.96 16.98 -4.14
CA GLY A 216 -8.57 15.64 -4.54
C GLY A 216 -8.74 14.64 -3.40
N PHE A 217 -8.63 13.35 -3.73
CA PHE A 217 -8.90 12.26 -2.78
C PHE A 217 -7.77 12.06 -1.76
N LYS A 218 -6.52 12.37 -2.12
CA LYS A 218 -5.34 12.23 -1.23
C LYS A 218 -5.09 13.53 -0.48
N LYS A 219 -5.06 13.44 0.85
CA LYS A 219 -5.20 14.58 1.77
C LYS A 219 -4.23 14.46 2.94
N SER A 220 -3.37 15.45 3.15
CA SER A 220 -2.59 15.55 4.40
C SER A 220 -3.46 16.11 5.52
N ARG A 221 -3.44 15.49 6.70
CA ARG A 221 -4.22 15.92 7.88
C ARG A 221 -3.37 15.83 9.14
N LEU A 222 -3.49 16.85 9.98
CA LEU A 222 -3.07 16.77 11.38
C LEU A 222 -4.25 16.31 12.22
N ILE A 223 -4.05 15.25 13.01
CA ILE A 223 -5.09 14.65 13.83
C ILE A 223 -4.62 14.34 15.25
N ASP A 224 -5.56 14.45 16.19
CA ASP A 224 -5.40 14.04 17.59
C ASP A 224 -6.32 12.82 17.83
N VAL A 225 -5.75 11.65 18.07
CA VAL A 225 -6.52 10.39 18.17
C VAL A 225 -7.27 10.34 19.50
N HIS A 226 -8.61 10.27 19.47
CA HIS A 226 -9.43 10.22 20.68
C HIS A 226 -9.83 8.79 21.04
N LYS A 227 -10.02 7.93 20.04
CA LYS A 227 -10.43 6.53 20.25
C LYS A 227 -10.00 5.67 19.08
N ILE A 228 -9.55 4.45 19.38
CA ILE A 228 -9.29 3.39 18.41
C ILE A 228 -10.41 2.36 18.55
N LYS A 229 -11.17 2.12 17.47
CA LYS A 229 -12.25 1.14 17.46
C LYS A 229 -11.73 -0.22 16.96
N THR A 230 -12.38 -1.29 17.38
CA THR A 230 -12.03 -2.67 16.98
C THR A 230 -12.29 -2.99 15.51
N ASN A 231 -13.11 -2.19 14.82
CA ASN A 231 -13.46 -2.35 13.41
C ASN A 231 -12.48 -1.68 12.42
N GLY A 232 -11.33 -1.20 12.89
CA GLY A 232 -10.35 -0.51 12.05
C GLY A 232 -10.63 0.96 11.79
N GLU A 233 -11.56 1.56 12.53
CA GLU A 233 -11.80 3.01 12.52
C GLU A 233 -11.16 3.69 13.73
N ILE A 234 -10.76 4.94 13.55
CA ILE A 234 -10.32 5.83 14.62
C ILE A 234 -11.19 7.08 14.64
N GLU A 235 -11.54 7.50 15.85
CA GLU A 235 -12.15 8.80 16.10
C GLU A 235 -11.03 9.77 16.47
N ALA A 236 -10.91 10.88 15.74
CA ALA A 236 -9.83 11.84 15.95
C ALA A 236 -10.28 13.28 15.67
N TYR A 237 -9.76 14.23 16.44
CA TYR A 237 -9.95 15.65 16.12
C TYR A 237 -9.11 16.04 14.90
N CYS A 238 -9.76 16.57 13.88
CA CYS A 238 -9.13 16.98 12.64
C CYS A 238 -8.86 18.48 12.64
N HIS A 239 -7.59 18.89 12.69
CA HIS A 239 -7.20 20.30 12.80
C HIS A 239 -7.61 21.15 11.60
N LEU A 240 -7.64 20.57 10.41
CA LEU A 240 -8.13 21.27 9.23
C LEU A 240 -9.64 21.54 9.31
N ARG A 241 -10.42 20.58 9.81
CA ARG A 241 -11.89 20.65 9.87
C ARG A 241 -12.42 21.21 11.18
N LYS A 242 -11.55 21.36 12.18
CA LYS A 242 -11.84 21.85 13.53
C LYS A 242 -12.96 21.06 14.22
N CYS A 243 -13.05 19.76 13.95
CA CYS A 243 -14.03 18.87 14.57
C CYS A 243 -13.54 17.42 14.64
N VAL A 244 -14.17 16.64 15.50
CA VAL A 244 -13.97 15.19 15.58
C VAL A 244 -14.52 14.51 14.34
N ARG A 245 -13.75 13.59 13.76
CA ARG A 245 -14.11 12.80 12.58
C ARG A 245 -13.63 11.37 12.71
N GLU A 246 -14.24 10.51 11.89
CA GLU A 246 -13.84 9.13 11.75
C GLU A 246 -12.88 8.96 10.58
N PHE A 247 -11.82 8.19 10.80
CA PHE A 247 -10.84 7.80 9.79
C PHE A 247 -10.69 6.28 9.79
N ARG A 248 -10.57 5.67 8.61
CA ARG A 248 -10.31 4.23 8.48
C ARG A 248 -8.82 3.98 8.37
N LEU A 249 -8.30 3.02 9.15
CA LEU A 249 -6.87 2.69 9.15
C LEU A 249 -6.36 2.30 7.76
N ASN A 250 -7.12 1.47 7.03
CA ASN A 250 -6.76 1.02 5.67
C ASN A 250 -6.68 2.16 4.62
N ARG A 251 -7.10 3.38 4.98
CA ARG A 251 -7.11 4.54 4.09
C ARG A 251 -6.04 5.57 4.43
N ILE A 252 -5.24 5.31 5.45
CA ILE A 252 -4.05 6.08 5.78
C ILE A 252 -2.86 5.45 5.04
N LEU A 253 -2.29 6.19 4.10
CA LEU A 253 -1.14 5.75 3.30
C LEU A 253 0.18 5.92 4.06
N ARG A 254 0.27 6.98 4.87
CA ARG A 254 1.40 7.28 5.75
C ARG A 254 0.94 7.92 7.04
N ALA A 255 1.67 7.68 8.12
CA ALA A 255 1.42 8.21 9.44
C ALA A 255 2.74 8.53 10.15
N GLU A 256 2.83 9.73 10.71
CA GLU A 256 4.02 10.20 11.44
C GLU A 256 3.63 10.95 12.71
N LEU A 257 4.31 10.68 13.82
CA LEU A 257 4.11 11.41 15.07
C LEU A 257 4.78 12.79 14.98
N THR A 258 4.05 13.83 15.36
CA THR A 258 4.64 15.16 15.49
C THR A 258 5.25 15.35 16.89
N GLY A 259 5.97 16.46 17.09
CA GLY A 259 6.46 16.85 18.43
C GLY A 259 5.38 17.42 19.35
N GLU A 260 4.14 17.58 18.86
CA GLU A 260 3.06 18.23 19.60
C GLU A 260 2.24 17.21 20.39
N THR A 261 1.77 17.59 21.57
CA THR A 261 0.87 16.79 22.41
C THR A 261 -0.51 17.45 22.54
N TYR A 262 -1.53 16.66 22.89
CA TYR A 262 -2.89 17.15 23.15
C TYR A 262 -3.45 16.52 24.43
N THR A 263 -4.50 17.12 24.98
CA THR A 263 -5.26 16.57 26.12
C THR A 263 -6.66 16.22 25.67
N LEU A 264 -7.17 15.06 26.08
CA LEU A 264 -8.59 14.76 25.85
C LEU A 264 -9.47 15.53 26.84
N PRO A 265 -10.72 15.87 26.48
CA PRO A 265 -11.67 16.49 27.40
C PRO A 265 -11.86 15.70 28.71
N GLU A 266 -11.81 14.36 28.62
CA GLU A 266 -11.91 13.44 29.76
C GLU A 266 -10.71 13.53 30.71
N ASP A 267 -9.51 13.78 30.16
CA ASP A 267 -8.27 13.95 30.93
C ASP A 267 -8.31 15.29 31.70
N ALA A 268 -8.88 16.34 31.10
CA ALA A 268 -9.04 17.66 31.73
C ALA A 268 -10.04 17.65 32.90
N GLN A 269 -11.10 16.83 32.82
CA GLN A 269 -12.04 16.67 33.93
C GLN A 269 -11.42 15.93 35.12
N LYS A 270 -10.52 14.96 34.89
CA LYS A 270 -9.80 14.26 35.97
C LYS A 270 -8.75 15.10 36.66
N ALA A 271 -8.20 16.13 36.00
CA ALA A 271 -7.23 17.05 36.60
C ALA A 271 -7.87 18.11 37.52
N LEU A 272 -9.21 18.21 37.52
CA LEU A 272 -9.99 19.15 38.33
C LEU A 272 -10.52 18.52 39.63
N PHE A 273 -10.21 17.25 39.90
CA PHE A 273 -10.52 16.50 41.11
C PHE A 273 -9.28 15.78 41.63
#